data_AF-A0A292SRB6-F1
#
_entry.id   AF-A0A292SRB6-F1
#
_cell.length_a   1.000
_cell.length_b   1.000
_cell.length_c   1.000
_cell.angle_alpha   90.00
_cell.angle_beta   90.00
_cell.angle_gamma   90.00
#
_symmetry.space_group_name_H-M   'P 1'
#
loop_
_entity.id
_entity.type
_entity.pdbx_description
1 polymer ?
#
loop_
_entity_poly.entity_id
_entity_poly.type
_entity_poly.pdbx_seq_one_letter_code
_entity_poly.pdbx_strand_id
1 'polypeptide(L)'
;MAINIQNKYSYQYRTGNLLSSPVKSNQPSFRGGGTIQRLTHMNIGMMPQGFIGHVNLLNVSKGREEFLNVFKSFDCGNERYFIKNNDNEIIGEFMAKINKWFDYDKLTYKEDPSHVYIDDLRNYSKPDTPFHNKKLDYYKGVGVKCLQIAQRRSDEAQCVGNLRLCAMPEARPFYMKKIGMVPDPHNPFSGMLIIPADKKEPLSKMFGGL
;
A
#
# COMPACT_ATOMS: atom_id res chain seq x y z
N MET A 1 -40.97 7.09 -33.52
CA MET A 1 -41.06 6.42 -32.21
C MET A 1 -39.65 6.18 -31.70
N ALA A 2 -39.24 6.94 -30.69
CA ALA A 2 -37.96 6.79 -30.00
C ALA A 2 -38.28 6.87 -28.50
N ILE A 3 -38.10 5.75 -27.80
CA ILE A 3 -38.33 5.65 -26.36
C ILE A 3 -37.01 6.02 -25.67
N ASN A 4 -36.98 7.18 -25.04
CA ASN A 4 -35.86 7.70 -24.28
C ASN A 4 -36.08 7.37 -22.80
N ILE A 5 -35.47 6.28 -22.31
CA ILE A 5 -35.55 5.90 -20.89
C ILE A 5 -34.44 6.63 -20.14
N GLN A 6 -34.77 7.82 -19.63
CA GLN A 6 -33.94 8.52 -18.65
C GLN A 6 -34.16 7.88 -17.26
N ASN A 7 -33.17 7.13 -16.78
CA ASN A 7 -33.13 6.66 -15.40
C ASN A 7 -32.87 7.85 -14.45
N LYS A 8 -33.93 8.30 -13.78
CA LYS A 8 -33.89 9.24 -12.65
C LYS A 8 -33.53 8.49 -11.37
N TYR A 9 -32.32 8.68 -10.86
CA TYR A 9 -32.03 8.52 -9.43
C TYR A 9 -31.16 9.69 -8.95
N SER A 10 -31.83 10.79 -8.58
CA SER A 10 -31.23 11.89 -7.83
C SER A 10 -31.48 11.66 -6.34
N TYR A 11 -30.48 11.22 -5.60
CA TYR A 11 -30.52 11.25 -4.13
C TYR A 11 -30.30 12.69 -3.65
N GLN A 12 -31.38 13.35 -3.22
CA GLN A 12 -31.34 14.65 -2.56
C GLN A 12 -30.99 14.45 -1.08
N TYR A 13 -29.84 14.95 -0.63
CA TYR A 13 -29.56 15.13 0.80
C TYR A 13 -30.25 16.40 1.28
N ARG A 14 -31.28 16.25 2.15
CA ARG A 14 -31.87 17.35 2.91
C ARG A 14 -30.94 17.73 4.06
N THR A 15 -30.29 18.88 3.99
CA THR A 15 -29.62 19.50 5.14
C THR A 15 -30.64 20.28 5.96
N GLY A 16 -31.06 19.71 7.09
CA GLY A 16 -31.78 20.45 8.13
C GLY A 16 -30.83 21.36 8.91
N ASN A 17 -31.23 22.61 9.12
CA ASN A 17 -30.50 23.58 9.95
C ASN A 17 -30.40 23.09 11.39
N LEU A 18 -29.19 22.75 11.83
CA LEU A 18 -28.87 22.57 13.25
C LEU A 18 -27.91 23.69 13.69
N LEU A 19 -28.37 24.45 14.67
CA LEU A 19 -27.68 25.55 15.35
C LEU A 19 -26.30 25.09 15.85
N SER A 20 -25.25 25.76 15.38
CA SER A 20 -23.87 25.49 15.78
C SER A 20 -23.55 26.11 17.14
N SER A 21 -23.52 25.29 18.19
CA SER A 21 -22.79 25.63 19.42
C SER A 21 -21.29 25.37 19.19
N PRO A 22 -20.38 26.27 19.57
CA PRO A 22 -18.95 26.07 19.38
C PRO A 22 -18.46 25.05 20.40
N VAL A 23 -18.34 23.79 19.99
CA VAL A 23 -17.60 22.79 20.75
C VAL A 23 -16.13 23.15 20.65
N LYS A 24 -15.52 23.55 21.78
CA LYS A 24 -14.06 23.70 21.92
C LYS A 24 -13.41 22.41 21.43
N SER A 25 -12.81 22.45 20.23
CA SER A 25 -12.07 21.32 19.72
C SER A 25 -10.75 21.23 20.47
N ASN A 26 -10.63 20.27 21.40
CA ASN A 26 -9.33 19.79 21.85
C ASN A 26 -8.72 18.96 20.71
N GLN A 27 -8.25 19.62 19.65
CA GLN A 27 -7.35 19.00 18.68
C GLN A 27 -5.92 19.21 19.17
N PRO A 28 -5.09 18.17 19.30
CA PRO A 28 -3.65 18.37 19.36
C PRO A 28 -3.19 18.89 17.99
N SER A 29 -3.06 20.21 17.88
CA SER A 29 -2.40 20.83 16.74
C SER A 29 -0.91 20.49 16.81
N PHE A 30 -0.40 19.66 15.90
CA PHE A 30 1.04 19.58 15.68
C PHE A 30 1.49 20.88 15.00
N ARG A 31 1.94 21.85 15.81
CA ARG A 31 2.87 22.88 15.37
C ARG A 31 4.27 22.28 15.39
N GLY A 32 4.68 21.71 14.26
CA GLY A 32 6.07 21.40 13.96
C GLY A 32 6.37 21.98 12.59
N GLY A 33 7.38 22.83 12.49
CA GLY A 33 7.70 23.64 11.31
C GLY A 33 7.89 22.83 10.03
N GLY A 34 7.53 23.47 8.91
CA GLY A 34 7.62 22.91 7.56
C GLY A 34 6.28 22.36 7.10
N THR A 35 5.75 22.95 6.02
CA THR A 35 4.57 22.50 5.28
C THR A 35 4.88 21.17 4.59
N ILE A 36 5.06 20.09 5.36
CA ILE A 36 5.16 18.75 4.81
C ILE A 36 3.72 18.35 4.47
N GLN A 37 3.43 18.23 3.18
CA GLN A 37 2.14 17.79 2.68
C GLN A 37 1.97 16.31 3.04
N ARG A 38 1.49 16.06 4.27
CA ARG A 38 1.22 14.72 4.78
C ARG A 38 0.06 14.13 3.97
N LEU A 39 0.16 12.87 3.54
CA LEU A 39 -0.92 12.09 2.93
C LEU A 39 -2.04 11.73 3.92
N THR A 40 -2.48 12.68 4.74
CA THR A 40 -3.58 12.45 5.68
C THR A 40 -4.94 12.41 4.98
N HIS A 41 -5.02 12.78 3.68
CA HIS A 41 -6.29 12.95 2.96
C HIS A 41 -6.29 12.47 1.49
N MET A 42 -5.23 11.81 0.98
CA MET A 42 -5.14 11.42 -0.44
C MET A 42 -5.09 9.91 -0.62
N ASN A 43 -6.03 9.37 -1.39
CA ASN A 43 -6.06 7.96 -1.79
C ASN A 43 -4.93 7.67 -2.78
N ILE A 44 -4.04 6.74 -2.44
CA ILE A 44 -2.94 6.26 -3.29
C ILE A 44 -3.46 5.78 -4.66
N GLY A 45 -4.63 5.16 -4.67
CA GLY A 45 -5.34 4.70 -5.85
C GLY A 45 -5.81 5.83 -6.77
N MET A 46 -6.14 7.00 -6.24
CA MET A 46 -6.67 8.15 -7.00
C MET A 46 -5.57 9.05 -7.57
N MET A 47 -4.33 8.93 -7.10
CA MET A 47 -3.21 9.65 -7.70
C MET A 47 -2.92 9.08 -9.10
N PRO A 48 -2.84 9.95 -10.13
CA PRO A 48 -2.28 9.57 -11.43
C PRO A 48 -0.78 9.24 -11.28
N GLN A 49 -0.14 8.79 -12.37
CA GLN A 49 1.31 8.51 -12.36
C GLN A 49 2.09 9.71 -11.81
N GLY A 50 3.10 9.46 -10.97
CA GLY A 50 3.95 10.51 -10.40
C GLY A 50 4.24 10.32 -8.92
N PHE A 51 4.64 11.41 -8.27
CA PHE A 51 4.92 11.46 -6.84
C PHE A 51 3.63 11.28 -6.05
N ILE A 52 3.63 10.31 -5.12
CA ILE A 52 2.44 10.01 -4.31
C ILE A 52 2.64 10.26 -2.82
N GLY A 53 3.87 10.43 -2.30
CA GLY A 53 4.13 10.65 -0.87
C GLY A 53 5.58 10.44 -0.48
N HIS A 54 5.89 10.40 0.81
CA HIS A 54 7.23 10.11 1.32
C HIS A 54 7.32 8.67 1.87
N VAL A 55 8.35 8.26 2.62
CA VAL A 55 8.35 7.15 3.59
C VAL A 55 9.47 7.45 4.56
N ASN A 56 9.20 7.42 5.86
CA ASN A 56 10.26 7.53 6.84
C ASN A 56 10.97 6.17 7.01
N LEU A 57 12.28 6.15 6.76
CA LEU A 57 13.12 4.95 6.85
C LEU A 57 14.44 5.26 7.53
N LEU A 58 14.96 4.30 8.30
CA LEU A 58 16.27 4.40 8.94
C LEU A 58 17.37 4.11 7.91
N ASN A 59 18.16 5.13 7.57
CA ASN A 59 19.42 4.97 6.86
C ASN A 59 20.46 4.44 7.85
N VAL A 60 20.80 3.16 7.71
CA VAL A 60 21.75 2.47 8.60
C VAL A 60 23.17 2.93 8.33
N SER A 61 23.51 3.25 7.08
CA SER A 61 24.84 3.75 6.71
C SER A 61 25.15 5.09 7.37
N LYS A 62 24.14 5.96 7.51
CA LYS A 62 24.29 7.30 8.12
C LYS A 62 23.80 7.39 9.57
N GLY A 63 23.19 6.32 10.10
CA GLY A 63 22.66 6.27 11.46
C GLY A 63 21.50 7.22 11.75
N ARG A 64 20.74 7.64 10.72
CA ARG A 64 19.67 8.64 10.85
C ARG A 64 18.41 8.24 10.09
N GLU A 65 17.29 8.77 10.54
CA GLU A 65 16.02 8.66 9.80
C GLU A 65 16.02 9.63 8.61
N GLU A 66 15.58 9.14 7.45
CA GLU A 66 15.46 9.92 6.23
C GLU A 66 14.08 9.71 5.61
N PHE A 67 13.50 10.80 5.11
CA PHE A 67 12.31 10.73 4.27
C PHE A 67 12.72 10.39 2.84
N LEU A 68 12.22 9.28 2.33
CA LEU A 68 12.34 8.89 0.94
C LEU A 68 11.07 9.26 0.19
N ASN A 69 11.12 9.35 -1.13
CA ASN A 69 10.00 9.71 -1.97
C ASN A 69 9.34 8.45 -2.55
N VAL A 70 8.03 8.38 -2.56
CA VAL A 70 7.27 7.29 -3.19
C VAL A 70 6.63 7.79 -4.47
N PHE A 71 6.83 7.02 -5.53
CA PHE A 71 6.26 7.27 -6.85
C PHE A 71 5.38 6.10 -7.28
N LYS A 72 4.36 6.40 -8.06
CA LYS A 72 3.47 5.44 -8.72
C LYS A 72 3.59 5.58 -10.23
N SER A 73 3.63 4.47 -10.93
CA SER A 73 3.49 4.37 -12.37
C SER A 73 2.42 3.34 -12.72
N PHE A 74 1.81 3.46 -13.90
CA PHE A 74 0.89 2.46 -14.43
C PHE A 74 1.54 1.80 -15.63
N ASP A 75 1.55 0.47 -15.63
CA ASP A 75 2.09 -0.34 -16.72
C ASP A 75 1.07 -1.40 -17.11
N CYS A 76 0.41 -1.19 -18.26
CA CYS A 76 -0.49 -2.15 -18.90
C CYS A 76 -1.53 -2.81 -17.97
N GLY A 77 -2.15 -2.04 -17.07
CA GLY A 77 -3.17 -2.52 -16.12
C GLY A 77 -2.63 -2.93 -14.75
N ASN A 78 -1.30 -2.92 -14.55
CA ASN A 78 -0.66 -3.08 -13.25
C ASN A 78 -0.18 -1.72 -12.71
N GLU A 79 -0.08 -1.61 -11.40
CA GLU A 79 0.48 -0.45 -10.72
C GLU A 79 1.91 -0.78 -10.28
N ARG A 80 2.89 0.05 -10.63
CA ARG A 80 4.27 -0.09 -10.16
C ARG A 80 4.59 1.05 -9.20
N TYR A 81 5.18 0.70 -8.06
CA TYR A 81 5.53 1.64 -7.01
C TYR A 81 7.04 1.67 -6.84
N PHE A 82 7.60 2.87 -6.69
CA PHE A 82 9.03 3.10 -6.52
C PHE A 82 9.28 3.91 -5.26
N ILE A 83 10.27 3.51 -4.47
CA ILE A 83 10.82 4.29 -3.37
C ILE A 83 12.16 4.84 -3.84
N LYS A 84 12.32 6.16 -3.81
CA LYS A 84 13.51 6.87 -4.28
C LYS A 84 14.13 7.74 -3.19
N ASN A 85 15.45 7.89 -3.18
CA ASN A 85 16.11 8.90 -2.36
C ASN A 85 15.96 10.32 -2.93
N ASN A 86 16.57 11.27 -2.23
CA ASN A 86 16.63 12.67 -2.66
C ASN A 86 17.45 12.86 -3.95
N ASP A 87 18.36 11.93 -4.25
CA ASP A 87 19.17 11.89 -5.48
C ASP A 87 18.42 11.20 -6.64
N ASN A 88 17.14 10.88 -6.45
CA ASN A 88 16.24 10.25 -7.42
C ASN A 88 16.62 8.80 -7.80
N GLU A 89 17.49 8.17 -7.02
CA GLU A 89 17.90 6.77 -7.16
C GLU A 89 16.86 5.83 -6.55
N ILE A 90 16.59 4.70 -7.21
CA ILE A 90 15.58 3.73 -6.78
C ILE A 90 16.15 2.84 -5.67
N ILE A 91 15.57 2.93 -4.49
CA ILE A 91 15.92 2.15 -3.30
C ILE A 91 15.11 0.87 -3.21
N GLY A 92 13.85 0.92 -3.64
CA GLY A 92 12.96 -0.23 -3.65
C GLY A 92 11.87 -0.07 -4.68
N GLU A 93 11.34 -1.19 -5.12
CA GLU A 93 10.18 -1.21 -6.01
C GLU A 93 9.28 -2.41 -5.72
N PHE A 94 8.03 -2.31 -6.15
CA PHE A 94 7.14 -3.46 -6.28
C PHE A 94 6.10 -3.20 -7.35
N MET A 95 5.63 -4.28 -7.97
CA MET A 95 4.45 -4.29 -8.82
C MET A 95 3.24 -4.76 -8.00
N ALA A 96 2.11 -4.10 -8.18
CA ALA A 96 0.84 -4.40 -7.58
C ALA A 96 -0.19 -4.65 -8.69
N LYS A 97 -0.81 -5.83 -8.65
CA LYS A 97 -1.94 -6.18 -9.51
C LYS A 97 -3.18 -6.37 -8.64
N ILE A 98 -4.25 -5.65 -8.97
CA ILE A 98 -5.52 -5.76 -8.24
C ILE A 98 -6.32 -6.89 -8.90
N ASN A 99 -6.53 -7.98 -8.16
CA ASN A 99 -7.41 -9.07 -8.58
C ASN A 99 -8.70 -8.98 -7.77
N LYS A 100 -9.84 -8.99 -8.45
CA LYS A 100 -11.17 -8.84 -7.86
C LYS A 100 -11.94 -10.15 -7.86
N TRP A 101 -12.96 -10.24 -7.03
CA TRP A 101 -13.80 -11.42 -6.87
C TRP A 101 -14.34 -11.97 -8.20
N PHE A 102 -14.63 -11.10 -9.18
CA PHE A 102 -15.12 -11.51 -10.49
C PHE A 102 -14.05 -12.19 -11.36
N ASP A 103 -12.77 -12.09 -10.99
CA ASP A 103 -11.66 -12.80 -11.64
C ASP A 103 -11.54 -14.26 -11.15
N TYR A 104 -12.30 -14.66 -10.13
CA TYR A 104 -12.21 -15.97 -9.49
C TYR A 104 -13.44 -16.85 -9.72
N ASP A 105 -13.20 -18.15 -9.76
CA ASP A 105 -14.27 -19.14 -9.79
C ASP A 105 -15.00 -19.17 -8.43
N LYS A 106 -16.31 -18.91 -8.49
CA LYS A 106 -17.23 -18.90 -7.34
C LYS A 106 -17.29 -20.25 -6.61
N LEU A 107 -16.94 -21.35 -7.28
CA LEU A 107 -16.93 -22.68 -6.67
C LEU A 107 -15.72 -22.88 -5.76
N THR A 108 -14.61 -22.18 -6.03
CA THR A 108 -13.34 -22.34 -5.29
C THR A 108 -13.29 -21.43 -4.05
N TYR A 109 -13.95 -20.27 -4.10
CA TYR A 109 -13.90 -19.26 -3.04
C TYR A 109 -15.31 -18.96 -2.51
N LYS A 110 -15.58 -19.37 -1.26
CA LYS A 110 -16.84 -19.09 -0.55
C LYS A 110 -16.93 -17.64 -0.04
N GLU A 111 -15.78 -17.01 0.17
CA GLU A 111 -15.63 -15.63 0.62
C GLU A 111 -15.05 -14.75 -0.51
N ASP A 112 -15.06 -13.43 -0.35
CA ASP A 112 -14.48 -12.49 -1.34
C ASP A 112 -12.95 -12.73 -1.47
N PRO A 113 -12.48 -13.28 -2.61
CA PRO A 113 -11.06 -13.58 -2.80
C PRO A 113 -10.26 -12.38 -3.31
N SER A 114 -10.89 -11.19 -3.42
CA SER A 114 -10.25 -9.98 -3.92
C SER A 114 -8.98 -9.68 -3.11
N HIS A 115 -7.88 -9.40 -3.81
CA HIS A 115 -6.59 -9.13 -3.21
C HIS A 115 -5.72 -8.27 -4.13
N VAL A 116 -4.68 -7.68 -3.53
CA VAL A 116 -3.56 -7.13 -4.29
C VAL A 116 -2.47 -8.18 -4.36
N TYR A 117 -2.17 -8.62 -5.57
CA TYR A 117 -1.03 -9.48 -5.87
C TYR A 117 0.21 -8.61 -5.98
N ILE A 118 1.22 -8.93 -5.18
CA ILE A 118 2.50 -8.24 -5.15
C ILE A 118 3.53 -9.09 -5.87
N ASP A 119 4.21 -8.46 -6.81
CA ASP A 119 5.29 -9.05 -7.57
C ASP A 119 6.46 -8.06 -7.66
N ASP A 120 7.62 -8.52 -8.12
CA ASP A 120 8.83 -7.69 -8.28
C ASP A 120 9.21 -6.88 -7.03
N LEU A 121 8.90 -7.39 -5.83
CA LEU A 121 9.24 -6.72 -4.58
C LEU A 121 10.75 -6.78 -4.34
N ARG A 122 11.44 -5.68 -4.65
CA ARG A 122 12.91 -5.58 -4.63
C ARG A 122 13.37 -4.49 -3.67
N ASN A 123 14.49 -4.76 -3.00
CA ASN A 123 15.18 -3.81 -2.15
C ASN A 123 16.63 -3.68 -2.63
N TYR A 124 16.93 -2.59 -3.32
CA TYR A 124 18.25 -2.30 -3.88
C TYR A 124 19.24 -1.82 -2.80
N SER A 125 18.75 -1.32 -1.66
CA SER A 125 19.62 -0.80 -0.58
C SER A 125 20.20 -1.87 0.34
N LYS A 126 19.58 -3.05 0.45
CA LYS A 126 19.97 -4.03 1.46
C LYS A 126 21.19 -4.85 1.00
N PRO A 127 22.32 -4.81 1.76
CA PRO A 127 23.43 -5.72 1.54
C PRO A 127 22.93 -7.16 1.77
N ASP A 128 23.46 -8.12 1.01
CA ASP A 128 23.06 -9.54 1.03
C ASP A 128 21.76 -9.89 0.29
N THR A 129 21.29 -9.01 -0.60
CA THR A 129 20.23 -9.36 -1.56
C THR A 129 20.78 -9.44 -2.98
N PRO A 130 20.23 -10.30 -3.86
CA PRO A 130 20.67 -10.39 -5.26
C PRO A 130 20.42 -9.09 -6.05
N PHE A 131 19.60 -8.20 -5.52
CA PHE A 131 19.26 -6.92 -6.13
C PHE A 131 20.08 -5.76 -5.56
N HIS A 132 21.06 -6.00 -4.68
CA HIS A 132 21.77 -4.92 -4.01
C HIS A 132 22.57 -4.05 -5.01
N ASN A 133 22.31 -2.74 -4.97
CA ASN A 133 23.11 -1.74 -5.66
C ASN A 133 24.14 -1.14 -4.68
N LYS A 134 25.42 -1.44 -4.93
CA LYS A 134 26.56 -1.02 -4.09
C LYS A 134 26.73 0.50 -3.96
N LYS A 135 26.11 1.28 -4.85
CA LYS A 135 26.18 2.74 -4.81
C LYS A 135 25.16 3.36 -3.85
N LEU A 136 24.19 2.59 -3.37
CA LEU A 136 23.13 3.06 -2.49
C LEU A 136 23.48 2.86 -1.03
N ASP A 137 23.07 3.83 -0.20
CA ASP A 137 23.03 3.66 1.25
C ASP A 137 22.07 2.53 1.64
N TYR A 138 22.34 1.87 2.77
CA TYR A 138 21.47 0.83 3.29
C TYR A 138 20.30 1.42 4.09
N TYR A 139 19.08 1.14 3.64
CA TYR A 139 17.85 1.49 4.34
C TYR A 139 17.21 0.26 4.96
N LYS A 140 16.99 0.30 6.28
CA LYS A 140 16.31 -0.77 7.02
C LYS A 140 14.81 -0.60 6.93
N GLY A 141 14.11 -1.65 6.52
CA GLY A 141 12.64 -1.70 6.53
C GLY A 141 11.97 -1.38 5.19
N VAL A 142 12.72 -1.19 4.11
CA VAL A 142 12.17 -0.91 2.75
C VAL A 142 11.08 -1.91 2.35
N GLY A 143 11.35 -3.21 2.46
CA GLY A 143 10.36 -4.24 2.10
C GLY A 143 9.09 -4.19 2.94
N VAL A 144 9.20 -3.86 4.23
CA VAL A 144 8.04 -3.69 5.12
C VAL A 144 7.23 -2.47 4.68
N LYS A 145 7.89 -1.36 4.34
CA LYS A 145 7.23 -0.17 3.81
C LYS A 145 6.49 -0.47 2.51
N CYS A 146 7.10 -1.18 1.55
CA CYS A 146 6.41 -1.61 0.32
C CYS A 146 5.13 -2.40 0.62
N LEU A 147 5.17 -3.35 1.56
CA LEU A 147 3.98 -4.11 1.96
C LEU A 147 2.91 -3.23 2.61
N GLN A 148 3.29 -2.24 3.41
CA GLN A 148 2.35 -1.26 3.98
C GLN A 148 1.66 -0.44 2.87
N ILE A 149 2.41 0.01 1.86
CA ILE A 149 1.84 0.71 0.69
C ILE A 149 0.83 -0.20 -0.02
N ALA A 150 1.22 -1.45 -0.28
CA ALA A 150 0.34 -2.42 -0.94
C ALA A 150 -0.92 -2.70 -0.13
N GLN A 151 -0.81 -2.83 1.19
CA GLN A 151 -1.95 -3.07 2.08
C GLN A 151 -2.92 -1.89 2.05
N ARG A 152 -2.40 -0.66 2.10
CA ARG A 152 -3.22 0.55 1.95
C ARG A 152 -3.90 0.58 0.59
N ARG A 153 -3.18 0.24 -0.48
CA ARG A 153 -3.76 0.17 -1.82
C ARG A 153 -4.85 -0.88 -1.92
N SER A 154 -4.70 -2.01 -1.25
CA SER A 154 -5.70 -3.07 -1.13
C SER A 154 -6.97 -2.58 -0.44
N ASP A 155 -6.85 -1.85 0.67
CA ASP A 155 -8.01 -1.25 1.35
C ASP A 155 -8.74 -0.25 0.45
N GLU A 156 -8.01 0.63 -0.23
CA GLU A 156 -8.58 1.60 -1.17
C GLU A 156 -9.21 0.93 -2.41
N ALA A 157 -8.67 -0.21 -2.82
CA ALA A 157 -9.26 -1.01 -3.87
C ALA A 157 -10.51 -1.74 -3.42
N GLN A 158 -10.91 -1.73 -2.13
CA GLN A 158 -11.96 -2.58 -1.55
C GLN A 158 -11.61 -4.08 -1.61
N CYS A 159 -10.36 -4.42 -1.36
CA CYS A 159 -9.88 -5.79 -1.18
C CYS A 159 -9.59 -6.10 0.31
N VAL A 160 -10.04 -5.24 1.24
CA VAL A 160 -9.97 -5.44 2.70
C VAL A 160 -8.55 -5.75 3.19
N GLY A 161 -7.53 -5.09 2.61
CA GLY A 161 -6.15 -5.31 3.00
C GLY A 161 -5.58 -6.70 2.65
N ASN A 162 -6.25 -7.51 1.82
CA ASN A 162 -5.76 -8.80 1.37
C ASN A 162 -4.56 -8.64 0.44
N LEU A 163 -3.41 -9.16 0.86
CA LEU A 163 -2.19 -9.22 0.05
C LEU A 163 -1.83 -10.66 -0.26
N ARG A 164 -1.47 -10.93 -1.51
CA ARG A 164 -0.86 -12.21 -1.92
C ARG A 164 0.47 -11.94 -2.61
N LEU A 165 1.47 -12.77 -2.36
CA LEU A 165 2.75 -12.73 -3.07
C LEU A 165 3.36 -14.12 -3.21
N CYS A 166 4.17 -14.31 -4.25
CA CYS A 166 4.97 -15.51 -4.41
C CYS A 166 6.39 -15.22 -3.92
N ALA A 167 6.80 -15.85 -2.82
CA ALA A 167 8.13 -15.65 -2.27
C ALA A 167 9.09 -16.75 -2.75
N MET A 168 10.30 -16.34 -3.17
CA MET A 168 11.43 -17.24 -3.34
C MET A 168 11.67 -18.04 -2.05
N PRO A 169 12.06 -19.33 -2.14
CA PRO A 169 12.26 -20.19 -0.97
C PRO A 169 13.10 -19.57 0.15
N GLU A 170 14.14 -18.81 -0.22
CA GLU A 170 15.09 -18.15 0.68
C GLU A 170 14.44 -16.96 1.43
N ALA A 171 13.46 -16.31 0.82
CA ALA A 171 12.76 -15.15 1.39
C ALA A 171 11.52 -15.54 2.21
N ARG A 172 10.97 -16.77 2.05
CA ARG A 172 9.79 -17.25 2.78
C ARG A 172 9.90 -17.11 4.30
N PRO A 173 11.03 -17.46 4.96
CA PRO A 173 11.14 -17.32 6.41
C PRO A 173 10.96 -15.89 6.91
N PHE A 174 11.36 -14.89 6.12
CA PHE A 174 11.14 -13.49 6.46
C PHE A 174 9.64 -13.17 6.48
N TYR A 175 8.92 -13.47 5.41
CA TYR A 175 7.49 -13.20 5.32
C TYR A 175 6.69 -13.99 6.37
N MET A 176 7.03 -15.25 6.61
CA MET A 176 6.30 -16.07 7.58
C MET A 176 6.62 -15.67 9.04
N LYS A 177 7.89 -15.49 9.40
CA LYS A 177 8.29 -15.26 10.80
C LYS A 177 8.24 -13.79 11.22
N LYS A 178 8.54 -12.86 10.31
CA LYS A 178 8.60 -11.42 10.64
C LYS A 178 7.30 -10.70 10.32
N ILE A 179 6.67 -11.02 9.19
CA ILE A 179 5.42 -10.38 8.76
C ILE A 179 4.20 -11.16 9.26
N GLY A 180 4.32 -12.48 9.41
CA GLY A 180 3.20 -13.34 9.82
C GLY A 180 2.34 -13.82 8.66
N MET A 181 2.89 -13.84 7.43
CA MET A 181 2.19 -14.43 6.28
C MET A 181 2.12 -15.95 6.41
N VAL A 182 1.06 -16.54 5.88
CA VAL A 182 0.85 -18.00 5.85
C VAL A 182 0.73 -18.48 4.40
N PRO A 183 1.04 -19.75 4.11
CA PRO A 183 0.76 -20.34 2.81
C PRO A 183 -0.72 -20.16 2.43
N ASP A 184 -1.00 -19.83 1.17
CA ASP A 184 -2.37 -19.68 0.67
C ASP A 184 -3.10 -21.02 0.83
N PRO A 185 -4.18 -21.10 1.65
CA PRO A 185 -4.90 -22.35 1.87
C PRO A 185 -5.58 -22.87 0.60
N HIS A 186 -5.84 -21.99 -0.37
CA HIS A 186 -6.44 -22.35 -1.66
C HIS A 186 -5.39 -22.73 -2.71
N ASN A 187 -4.11 -22.45 -2.47
CA ASN A 187 -3.02 -22.84 -3.38
C ASN A 187 -1.72 -23.18 -2.62
N PRO A 188 -1.72 -24.26 -1.82
CA PRO A 188 -0.62 -24.57 -0.90
C PRO A 188 0.69 -24.97 -1.60
N PHE A 189 0.64 -25.42 -2.86
CA PHE A 189 1.81 -25.93 -3.59
C PHE A 189 2.57 -24.86 -4.39
N SER A 190 1.95 -23.70 -4.64
CA SER A 190 2.53 -22.63 -5.48
C SER A 190 3.59 -21.78 -4.79
N GLY A 191 3.79 -21.93 -3.48
CA GLY A 191 4.63 -21.02 -2.69
C GLY A 191 4.01 -19.64 -2.46
N MET A 192 2.73 -19.49 -2.78
CA MET A 192 1.94 -18.29 -2.52
C MET A 192 1.73 -18.09 -1.02
N LEU A 193 1.94 -16.85 -0.58
CA LEU A 193 1.76 -16.40 0.78
C LEU A 193 0.64 -15.36 0.85
N ILE A 194 -0.18 -15.43 1.90
CA ILE A 194 -1.24 -14.48 2.21
C ILE A 194 -1.03 -13.88 3.60
N ILE A 195 -1.35 -12.59 3.78
CA ILE A 195 -1.45 -11.98 5.12
C ILE A 195 -2.82 -12.33 5.70
N PRO A 196 -2.90 -13.12 6.78
CA PRO A 196 -4.17 -13.45 7.41
C PRO A 196 -4.77 -12.19 8.08
N ALA A 197 -6.10 -12.17 8.23
CA ALA A 197 -6.83 -10.97 8.64
C ALA A 197 -6.39 -10.41 10.01
N ASP A 198 -5.99 -11.28 10.94
CA ASP A 198 -5.52 -10.93 12.29
C ASP A 198 -4.11 -10.32 12.31
N LYS A 199 -3.32 -10.53 11.25
CA LYS A 199 -1.96 -10.00 11.10
C LYS A 199 -1.88 -8.75 10.25
N LYS A 200 -2.99 -8.32 9.65
CA LYS A 200 -3.07 -7.06 8.92
C LYS A 200 -2.76 -5.90 9.85
N GLU A 201 -1.83 -5.04 9.47
CA GLU A 201 -1.56 -3.86 10.26
C GLU A 201 -2.77 -2.91 10.19
N PRO A 202 -3.27 -2.38 11.32
CA PRO A 202 -4.34 -1.42 11.29
C PRO A 202 -3.83 -0.15 10.61
N LEU A 203 -4.67 0.43 9.74
CA LEU A 203 -4.36 1.67 9.01
C LEU A 203 -3.93 2.83 9.94
N SER A 204 -4.32 2.80 11.21
CA SER A 204 -3.98 3.77 12.25
C SER A 204 -2.57 3.64 12.84
N LYS A 205 -1.89 2.49 12.67
CA LYS A 205 -0.48 2.30 13.08
C LYS A 205 0.52 2.69 12.00
N MET A 206 0.05 3.03 10.80
CA MET A 206 0.85 3.77 9.83
C MET A 206 1.04 5.20 10.34
N PHE A 207 2.00 5.39 11.24
CA PHE A 207 2.43 6.68 11.75
C PHE A 207 3.18 7.45 10.67
N GLY A 208 2.80 8.72 10.47
CA GLY A 208 3.31 9.52 9.36
C GLY A 208 2.75 9.00 8.05
N GLY A 209 2.87 9.76 6.96
CA GLY A 209 2.49 9.24 5.67
C GLY A 209 3.23 7.94 5.37
N LEU A 210 2.99 7.44 4.17
CA LEU A 210 4.15 7.32 3.32
C LEU A 210 4.95 8.64 3.54
#